data_AF-A0A9P6RG45-F1
#
_entry.id   AF-A0A9P6RG45-F1
#
_cell.length_a   1.000
_cell.length_b   1.000
_cell.length_c   1.000
_cell.angle_alpha   90.00
_cell.angle_beta   90.00
_cell.angle_gamma   90.00
#
_symmetry.space_group_name_H-M   'P 1'
#
loop_
_entity.id
_entity.type
_entity.pdbx_description
1 polymer ?
#
loop_
_entity_poly.entity_id
_entity_poly.type
_entity_poly.pdbx_seq_one_letter_code
_entity_poly.pdbx_strand_id
1 'polypeptide(L)'
;MASLKYELDQWNEGVIAFDQGLYEDALEIFEPIADSAKIHFNIGVVLTTLGDFEGASASFTRATNLDQFLAIAYFQNGVANVALEDYGKALSCFHDAFLYLRGNMVIDYTQLGLDFKLYSCQVLFNRALCYLELGEHDLGMTDMWRATREKQTKAHDMLDQALRDKGQDCTVFTVPQGVLYRPAESKVKNAKKKDYLGNSKVIAALDAKDAFSGFQGKSAWQVQMSGPTNVAAVEEPRPMTPPVA
;
A
#
# COMPACT_ATOMS: atom_id res chain seq x y z
N MET A 1 -5.13 21.27 -9.39
CA MET A 1 -4.74 19.85 -9.25
C MET A 1 -3.23 19.82 -9.16
N ALA A 2 -2.68 19.29 -8.06
CA ALA A 2 -1.25 19.05 -7.98
C ALA A 2 -0.84 17.98 -9.02
N SER A 3 0.42 17.98 -9.43
CA SER A 3 0.93 16.91 -10.31
C SER A 3 0.96 15.60 -9.53
N LEU A 4 0.62 14.47 -10.16
CA LEU A 4 0.78 13.12 -9.58
C LEU A 4 2.16 12.91 -8.95
N LYS A 5 3.19 13.52 -9.53
CA LYS A 5 4.55 13.51 -8.97
C LYS A 5 4.62 14.19 -7.59
N TYR A 6 4.03 15.37 -7.48
CA TYR A 6 4.03 16.16 -6.25
C TYR A 6 3.33 15.39 -5.12
N GLU A 7 2.18 14.77 -5.43
CA GLU A 7 1.44 13.95 -4.45
C GLU A 7 2.23 12.72 -4.00
N LEU A 8 2.97 12.06 -4.90
CA LEU A 8 3.85 10.94 -4.55
C LEU A 8 5.03 11.36 -3.66
N ASP A 9 5.62 12.52 -3.96
CA ASP A 9 6.72 13.07 -3.18
C ASP A 9 6.24 13.45 -1.76
N GLN A 10 5.08 14.12 -1.64
CA GLN A 10 4.44 14.46 -0.36
C GLN A 10 4.05 13.20 0.44
N TRP A 11 3.45 12.20 -0.21
CA TRP A 11 3.11 10.94 0.46
C TRP A 11 4.37 10.26 1.02
N ASN A 12 5.47 10.23 0.26
CA ASN A 12 6.72 9.67 0.75
C ASN A 12 7.31 10.49 1.90
N GLU A 13 7.21 11.82 1.85
CA GLU A 13 7.66 12.72 2.91
C GLU A 13 6.89 12.51 4.22
N GLY A 14 5.57 12.42 4.17
CA GLY A 14 4.74 12.17 5.37
C GLY A 14 5.03 10.80 6.00
N VAL A 15 5.31 9.78 5.19
CA VAL A 15 5.73 8.46 5.70
C VAL A 15 7.09 8.55 6.40
N ILE A 16 8.05 9.31 5.85
CA ILE A 16 9.35 9.54 6.48
C ILE A 16 9.21 10.32 7.80
N ALA A 17 8.37 11.35 7.84
CA ALA A 17 8.08 12.10 9.05
C ALA A 17 7.51 11.19 10.15
N PHE A 18 6.56 10.30 9.80
CA PHE A 18 6.03 9.31 10.73
C PHE A 18 7.11 8.36 11.26
N ASP A 19 7.99 7.85 10.39
CA ASP A 19 9.09 6.95 10.78
C ASP A 19 10.10 7.65 11.72
N GLN A 20 10.20 8.98 11.65
CA GLN A 20 11.02 9.81 12.54
C GLN A 20 10.32 10.15 13.87
N GLY A 21 9.06 9.74 14.06
CA GLY A 21 8.24 10.09 15.22
C GLY A 21 7.64 11.49 15.17
N LEU A 22 7.73 12.18 14.02
CA LEU A 22 7.14 13.50 13.79
C LEU A 22 5.69 13.33 13.33
N TYR A 23 4.83 12.91 14.25
CA TYR A 23 3.44 12.52 13.93
C TYR A 23 2.56 13.71 13.52
N GLU A 24 2.73 14.87 14.16
CA GLU A 24 2.00 16.09 13.81
C GLU A 24 2.40 16.58 12.40
N ASP A 25 3.70 16.65 12.12
CA ASP A 25 4.21 16.98 10.78
C ASP A 25 3.71 15.99 9.71
N ALA A 26 3.70 14.70 10.02
CA ALA A 26 3.17 13.67 9.11
C ALA A 26 1.68 13.89 8.80
N LEU A 27 0.89 14.31 9.78
CA LEU A 27 -0.52 14.63 9.61
C LEU A 27 -0.69 15.84 8.69
N GLU A 28 0.04 16.93 8.96
CA GLU A 28 0.01 18.15 8.13
C GLU A 28 0.41 17.88 6.67
N ILE A 29 1.36 16.95 6.44
CA ILE A 29 1.78 16.55 5.09
C ILE A 29 0.71 15.70 4.40
N PHE A 30 0.00 14.82 5.12
CA PHE A 30 -1.00 13.93 4.51
C PHE A 30 -2.33 14.62 4.19
N GLU A 31 -2.78 15.56 5.00
CA GLU A 31 -4.06 16.27 4.83
C GLU A 31 -4.29 16.91 3.45
N PRO A 32 -3.32 17.62 2.83
CA PRO A 32 -3.51 18.25 1.53
C PRO A 32 -3.40 17.29 0.34
N ILE A 33 -3.02 16.02 0.55
CA ILE A 33 -2.88 15.03 -0.52
C ILE A 33 -4.28 14.68 -1.06
N ALA A 34 -4.36 14.38 -2.36
CA ALA A 34 -5.60 13.97 -2.99
C ALA A 34 -6.27 12.79 -2.26
N ASP A 35 -7.60 12.90 -2.17
CA ASP A 35 -8.45 11.99 -1.42
C ASP A 35 -8.33 10.55 -1.95
N SER A 36 -7.80 9.65 -1.12
CA SER A 36 -7.69 8.23 -1.43
C SER A 36 -7.76 7.38 -0.18
N ALA A 37 -8.26 6.15 -0.31
CA ALA A 37 -8.43 5.25 0.81
C ALA A 37 -7.12 4.99 1.57
N LYS A 38 -5.98 4.91 0.87
CA LYS A 38 -4.66 4.68 1.47
C LYS A 38 -4.16 5.87 2.27
N ILE A 39 -4.40 7.09 1.79
CA ILE A 39 -4.00 8.32 2.50
C ILE A 39 -4.86 8.49 3.75
N HIS A 40 -6.18 8.30 3.65
CA HIS A 40 -7.05 8.34 4.83
C HIS A 40 -6.76 7.22 5.84
N PHE A 41 -6.36 6.05 5.37
CA PHE A 41 -5.85 5.00 6.25
C PHE A 41 -4.59 5.46 7.00
N ASN A 42 -3.63 6.06 6.30
CA ASN A 42 -2.40 6.58 6.91
C ASN A 42 -2.71 7.68 7.94
N ILE A 43 -3.58 8.64 7.60
CA ILE A 43 -4.06 9.67 8.52
C ILE A 43 -4.68 9.02 9.77
N GLY A 44 -5.55 8.02 9.61
CA GLY A 44 -6.15 7.30 10.72
C GLY A 44 -5.12 6.62 11.63
N VAL A 45 -4.06 6.04 11.05
CA VAL A 45 -2.95 5.45 11.83
C VAL A 45 -2.16 6.51 12.59
N VAL A 46 -1.89 7.67 11.96
CA VAL A 46 -1.23 8.81 12.61
C VAL A 46 -2.05 9.30 13.81
N LEU A 47 -3.35 9.52 13.62
CA LEU A 47 -4.27 9.96 14.67
C LEU A 47 -4.38 8.94 15.81
N THR A 48 -4.46 7.65 15.49
CA THR A 48 -4.43 6.57 16.49
C THR A 48 -3.14 6.62 17.32
N THR A 49 -2.00 6.91 16.68
CA THR A 49 -0.70 7.01 17.34
C THR A 49 -0.61 8.24 18.24
N LEU A 50 -1.27 9.34 17.86
CA LEU A 50 -1.43 10.56 18.66
C LEU A 50 -2.47 10.40 19.80
N GLY A 51 -3.22 9.30 19.83
CA GLY A 51 -4.28 9.04 20.80
C GLY A 51 -5.63 9.65 20.45
N ASP A 52 -5.77 10.28 19.28
CA ASP A 52 -7.05 10.78 18.78
C ASP A 52 -7.82 9.65 18.06
N PHE A 53 -8.50 8.82 18.85
CA PHE A 53 -9.26 7.69 18.33
C PHE A 53 -10.55 8.12 17.61
N GLU A 54 -11.14 9.26 17.95
CA GLU A 54 -12.33 9.79 17.27
C GLU A 54 -11.97 10.27 15.86
N GLY A 55 -10.90 11.07 15.73
CA GLY A 55 -10.36 11.48 14.44
C GLY A 55 -9.88 10.30 13.60
N ALA A 56 -9.28 9.30 14.24
CA ALA A 56 -8.88 8.07 13.57
C ALA A 56 -10.08 7.31 12.98
N SER A 57 -11.13 7.11 13.78
CA SER A 57 -12.38 6.46 13.37
C SER A 57 -13.03 7.18 12.19
N ALA A 58 -13.07 8.52 12.22
CA ALA A 58 -13.56 9.33 11.11
C ALA A 58 -12.71 9.15 9.83
N SER A 59 -11.38 9.10 9.98
CA SER A 59 -10.45 8.90 8.85
C SER A 59 -10.58 7.50 8.25
N PHE A 60 -10.68 6.46 9.07
CA PHE A 60 -10.91 5.09 8.57
C PHE A 60 -12.28 4.96 7.90
N THR A 61 -13.31 5.61 8.44
CA THR A 61 -14.64 5.65 7.80
C THR A 61 -14.58 6.31 6.43
N ARG A 62 -13.79 7.39 6.29
CA ARG A 62 -13.55 8.01 4.98
C ARG A 62 -12.79 7.07 4.04
N ALA A 63 -11.80 6.33 4.54
CA ALA A 63 -11.10 5.32 3.76
C ALA A 63 -12.05 4.22 3.23
N THR A 64 -12.96 3.73 4.06
CA THR A 64 -13.96 2.71 3.65
C THR A 64 -15.01 3.27 2.69
N ASN A 65 -15.34 4.55 2.77
CA ASN A 65 -16.24 5.19 1.79
C ASN A 65 -15.61 5.29 0.39
N LEU A 66 -14.29 5.43 0.32
CA LEU A 66 -13.53 5.49 -0.94
C LEU A 66 -13.22 4.09 -1.49
N ASP A 67 -12.95 3.14 -0.61
CA ASP A 67 -12.76 1.73 -0.94
C ASP A 67 -13.53 0.84 0.05
N GLN A 68 -14.77 0.51 -0.32
CA GLN A 68 -15.65 -0.36 0.46
C GLN A 68 -15.10 -1.78 0.65
N PHE A 69 -14.08 -2.20 -0.09
CA PHE A 69 -13.52 -3.53 0.00
C PHE A 69 -12.19 -3.57 0.77
N LEU A 70 -11.79 -2.43 1.34
CA LEU A 70 -10.58 -2.30 2.14
C LEU A 70 -10.79 -2.88 3.56
N ALA A 71 -10.79 -4.21 3.67
CA ALA A 71 -11.05 -4.93 4.92
C ALA A 71 -10.18 -4.46 6.11
N ILE A 72 -8.92 -4.09 5.84
CA ILE A 72 -8.02 -3.56 6.88
C ILE A 72 -8.43 -2.19 7.44
N ALA A 73 -9.08 -1.34 6.65
CA ALA A 73 -9.59 -0.07 7.15
C ALA A 73 -10.75 -0.29 8.13
N TYR A 74 -11.65 -1.24 7.82
CA TYR A 74 -12.67 -1.68 8.79
C TYR A 74 -12.05 -2.28 10.05
N PHE A 75 -11.02 -3.13 9.90
CA PHE A 75 -10.34 -3.72 11.06
C PHE A 75 -9.72 -2.66 11.98
N GLN A 76 -9.00 -1.69 11.42
CA GLN A 76 -8.42 -0.59 12.19
C GLN A 76 -9.47 0.34 12.79
N ASN A 77 -10.57 0.59 12.07
CA ASN A 77 -11.71 1.32 12.62
C ASN A 77 -12.29 0.59 13.83
N GLY A 78 -12.42 -0.73 13.75
CA GLY A 78 -12.86 -1.56 14.88
C GLY A 78 -11.93 -1.43 16.09
N VAL A 79 -10.61 -1.47 15.87
CA VAL A 79 -9.61 -1.27 16.93
C VAL A 79 -9.73 0.12 17.56
N ALA A 80 -9.88 1.18 16.75
CA ALA A 80 -10.08 2.54 17.27
C ALA A 80 -11.36 2.66 18.11
N ASN A 81 -12.46 2.02 17.69
CA ASN A 81 -13.71 2.03 18.46
C ASN A 81 -13.62 1.18 19.75
N VAL A 82 -12.81 0.11 19.79
CA VAL A 82 -12.50 -0.59 21.06
C VAL A 82 -11.75 0.34 22.03
N ALA A 83 -10.80 1.13 21.54
CA ALA A 83 -10.09 2.10 22.37
C ALA A 83 -11.00 3.23 22.90
N LEU A 84 -12.11 3.51 22.19
CA LEU A 84 -13.19 4.41 22.62
C LEU A 84 -14.24 3.71 23.51
N GLU A 85 -14.06 2.43 23.83
CA GLU A 85 -15.04 1.58 24.55
C GLU A 85 -16.41 1.46 23.85
N ASP A 86 -16.50 1.80 22.56
CA ASP A 86 -17.70 1.63 21.73
C ASP A 86 -17.69 0.25 21.06
N TYR A 87 -17.93 -0.78 21.88
CA TYR A 87 -17.92 -2.17 21.44
C TYR A 87 -19.00 -2.48 20.39
N GLY A 88 -20.10 -1.73 20.36
CA GLY A 88 -21.16 -1.88 19.37
C GLY A 88 -20.68 -1.48 17.97
N LYS A 89 -20.05 -0.30 17.83
CA LYS A 89 -19.45 0.11 16.56
C LYS A 89 -18.26 -0.77 16.19
N ALA A 90 -17.43 -1.13 17.16
CA ALA A 90 -16.29 -2.03 16.92
C ALA A 90 -16.75 -3.37 16.34
N LEU A 91 -17.81 -3.96 16.91
CA LEU A 91 -18.40 -5.20 16.44
C LEU A 91 -18.85 -5.10 14.97
N SER A 92 -19.54 -4.01 14.60
CA SER A 92 -19.94 -3.78 13.20
C SER A 92 -18.72 -3.68 12.28
N CYS A 93 -17.69 -2.96 12.70
CA CYS A 93 -16.46 -2.82 11.91
C CYS A 93 -15.75 -4.18 11.72
N PHE A 94 -15.64 -5.01 12.76
CA PHE A 94 -15.05 -6.34 12.63
C PHE A 94 -15.94 -7.30 11.82
N HIS A 95 -17.26 -7.14 11.88
CA HIS A 95 -18.18 -7.88 11.02
C HIS A 95 -17.92 -7.56 9.54
N ASP A 96 -17.84 -6.28 9.19
CA ASP A 96 -17.57 -5.82 7.83
C ASP A 96 -16.16 -6.23 7.37
N ALA A 97 -15.16 -6.08 8.23
CA ALA A 97 -13.79 -6.56 7.95
C ALA A 97 -13.80 -8.06 7.59
N PHE A 98 -14.50 -8.88 8.37
CA PHE A 98 -14.62 -10.32 8.11
C PHE A 98 -15.40 -10.62 6.82
N LEU A 99 -16.48 -9.89 6.56
CA LEU A 99 -17.27 -10.00 5.33
C LEU A 99 -16.40 -9.71 4.09
N TYR A 100 -15.60 -8.65 4.14
CA TYR A 100 -14.74 -8.22 3.04
C TYR A 100 -13.46 -9.05 2.87
N LEU A 101 -13.12 -9.93 3.82
CA LEU A 101 -12.17 -11.03 3.55
C LEU A 101 -12.71 -12.03 2.52
N ARG A 102 -14.03 -12.08 2.31
CA ARG A 102 -14.71 -12.92 1.31
C ARG A 102 -14.35 -14.41 1.41
N GLY A 103 -14.22 -14.90 2.64
CA GLY A 103 -13.85 -16.29 2.93
C GLY A 103 -12.36 -16.61 2.78
N ASN A 104 -11.52 -15.62 2.47
CA ASN A 104 -10.08 -15.82 2.48
C ASN A 104 -9.54 -15.82 3.91
N MET A 105 -8.60 -16.72 4.18
CA MET A 105 -7.96 -16.86 5.49
C MET A 105 -6.96 -15.73 5.78
N VAL A 106 -6.42 -15.13 4.72
CA VAL A 106 -5.45 -14.05 4.80
C VAL A 106 -5.56 -13.14 3.58
N ILE A 107 -5.45 -11.83 3.80
CA ILE A 107 -5.15 -10.85 2.75
C ILE A 107 -3.75 -10.29 3.00
N ASP A 108 -2.89 -10.41 1.99
CA ASP A 108 -1.54 -9.86 2.00
C ASP A 108 -1.53 -8.49 1.33
N TYR A 109 -1.31 -7.44 2.11
CA TYR A 109 -1.33 -6.06 1.64
C TYR A 109 0.02 -5.56 1.12
N THR A 110 1.08 -6.38 1.16
CA THR A 110 2.44 -6.00 0.73
C THR A 110 2.46 -5.48 -0.70
N GLN A 111 1.70 -6.11 -1.60
CA GLN A 111 1.57 -5.69 -3.00
C GLN A 111 0.90 -4.34 -3.18
N LEU A 112 0.11 -3.90 -2.20
CA LEU A 112 -0.57 -2.61 -2.18
C LEU A 112 0.26 -1.52 -1.48
N GLY A 113 1.46 -1.87 -0.99
CA GLY A 113 2.40 -0.96 -0.34
C GLY A 113 2.28 -0.92 1.19
N LEU A 114 1.54 -1.85 1.81
CA LEU A 114 1.44 -1.94 3.27
C LEU A 114 2.06 -3.27 3.71
N ASP A 115 3.11 -3.23 4.53
CA ASP A 115 3.79 -4.42 5.01
C ASP A 115 2.99 -5.10 6.14
N PHE A 116 1.86 -5.70 5.78
CA PHE A 116 0.95 -6.33 6.72
C PHE A 116 0.10 -7.41 6.06
N LYS A 117 -0.19 -8.46 6.84
CA LYS A 117 -1.11 -9.54 6.47
C LYS A 117 -2.26 -9.57 7.46
N LEU A 118 -3.47 -9.35 6.96
CA LEU A 118 -4.68 -9.43 7.77
C LEU A 118 -5.18 -10.86 7.75
N TYR A 119 -5.28 -11.49 8.92
CA TYR A 119 -5.73 -12.88 9.06
C TYR A 119 -7.16 -12.96 9.55
N SER A 120 -7.95 -13.88 8.97
CA SER A 120 -9.34 -14.10 9.37
C SER A 120 -9.50 -14.44 10.84
N CYS A 121 -8.60 -15.26 11.38
CA CYS A 121 -8.59 -15.61 12.81
C CYS A 121 -8.37 -14.41 13.74
N GLN A 122 -7.58 -13.41 13.33
CA GLN A 122 -7.39 -12.18 14.12
C GLN A 122 -8.67 -11.33 14.13
N VAL A 123 -9.33 -11.19 12.98
CA VAL A 123 -10.59 -10.47 12.86
C VAL A 123 -11.69 -11.15 13.69
N LEU A 124 -11.82 -12.48 13.57
CA LEU A 124 -12.77 -13.28 14.34
C LEU A 124 -12.50 -13.18 15.85
N PHE A 125 -11.24 -13.21 16.26
CA PHE A 125 -10.88 -13.05 17.66
C PHE A 125 -11.30 -11.69 18.22
N ASN A 126 -11.00 -10.60 17.52
CA ASN A 126 -11.41 -9.27 17.95
C ASN A 126 -12.94 -9.14 17.99
N ARG A 127 -13.65 -9.69 17.00
CA ARG A 127 -15.11 -9.72 16.98
C ARG A 127 -15.67 -10.52 18.17
N ALA A 128 -15.04 -11.66 18.50
CA ALA A 128 -15.40 -12.47 19.65
C ALA A 128 -15.27 -11.70 20.97
N LEU A 129 -14.18 -10.95 21.15
CA LEU A 129 -14.01 -10.11 22.33
C LEU A 129 -15.10 -9.04 22.43
N CYS A 130 -15.46 -8.37 21.33
CA CYS A 130 -16.58 -7.43 21.33
C CYS A 130 -17.91 -8.09 21.72
N TYR A 131 -18.19 -9.31 21.24
CA TYR A 131 -19.39 -10.05 21.67
C TYR A 131 -19.38 -10.36 23.17
N LEU A 132 -18.23 -10.76 23.72
CA LEU A 132 -18.09 -11.06 25.15
C LEU A 132 -18.31 -9.81 26.01
N GLU A 133 -17.77 -8.65 25.61
CA GLU A 133 -17.98 -7.36 26.29
C GLU A 133 -19.45 -6.90 26.23
N LEU A 134 -20.15 -7.22 25.14
CA LEU A 134 -21.59 -6.94 24.99
C LEU A 134 -22.50 -7.97 25.70
N GLY A 135 -21.94 -9.01 26.32
CA GLY A 135 -22.67 -10.06 27.03
C GLY A 135 -23.22 -11.19 26.14
N GLU A 136 -22.93 -11.17 24.84
CA GLU A 136 -23.35 -12.16 23.84
C GLU A 136 -22.40 -13.36 23.82
N HIS A 137 -22.35 -14.10 24.93
CA HIS A 137 -21.34 -15.13 25.17
C HIS A 137 -21.34 -16.26 24.14
N ASP A 138 -22.50 -16.75 23.71
CA ASP A 138 -22.58 -17.87 22.77
C ASP A 138 -21.98 -17.52 21.39
N LEU A 139 -22.26 -16.30 20.90
CA LEU A 139 -21.71 -15.79 19.65
C LEU A 139 -20.21 -15.54 19.76
N GLY A 140 -19.76 -14.93 20.87
CA GLY A 140 -18.35 -14.71 21.13
C GLY A 140 -17.55 -16.00 21.17
N MET A 141 -18.03 -17.01 21.90
CA MET A 141 -17.37 -18.31 21.98
C MET A 141 -17.38 -19.06 20.63
N THR A 142 -18.43 -18.91 19.83
CA THR A 142 -18.49 -19.47 18.47
C THR A 142 -17.41 -18.88 17.57
N ASP A 143 -17.26 -17.55 17.57
CA ASP A 143 -16.22 -16.88 16.79
C ASP A 143 -14.82 -17.20 17.28
N MET A 144 -14.62 -17.30 18.59
CA MET A 144 -13.33 -17.69 19.17
C MET A 144 -12.95 -19.13 18.79
N TRP A 145 -13.91 -20.05 18.80
CA TRP A 145 -13.70 -21.42 18.33
C TRP A 145 -13.38 -21.48 16.83
N ARG A 146 -13.99 -20.61 16.01
CA ARG A 146 -13.62 -20.50 14.59
C ARG A 146 -12.20 -19.95 14.44
N ALA A 147 -11.84 -18.92 15.19
CA ALA A 147 -10.51 -18.32 15.14
C ALA A 147 -9.39 -19.35 15.42
N THR A 148 -9.56 -20.26 16.39
CA THR A 148 -8.58 -21.32 16.69
C THR A 148 -8.46 -22.36 15.57
N ARG A 149 -9.52 -22.60 14.79
CA ARG A 149 -9.47 -23.48 13.61
C ARG A 149 -8.82 -22.82 12.40
N GLU A 150 -8.89 -21.51 12.33
CA GLU A 150 -8.40 -20.70 11.21
C GLU A 150 -6.96 -20.18 11.41
N LYS A 151 -6.22 -20.74 12.37
CA LYS A 151 -4.81 -20.39 12.64
C LYS A 151 -3.92 -20.61 11.40
N GLN A 152 -2.97 -19.69 11.20
CA GLN A 152 -2.07 -19.68 10.04
C GLN A 152 -0.59 -19.60 10.46
N THR A 153 -0.30 -18.91 11.56
CA THR A 153 1.06 -18.73 12.06
C THR A 153 1.18 -19.27 13.49
N LYS A 154 2.41 -19.57 13.92
CA LYS A 154 2.67 -19.98 15.32
C LYS A 154 2.29 -18.89 16.32
N ALA A 155 2.34 -17.61 15.91
CA ALA A 155 1.89 -16.51 16.75
C ALA A 155 0.39 -16.63 17.10
N HIS A 156 -0.40 -17.37 16.32
CA HIS A 156 -1.83 -17.57 16.60
C HIS A 156 -2.10 -18.68 17.62
N ASP A 157 -1.08 -19.42 18.07
CA ASP A 157 -1.29 -20.48 19.07
C ASP A 157 -1.76 -19.93 20.44
N MET A 158 -1.52 -18.63 20.70
CA MET A 158 -2.14 -17.94 21.86
C MET A 158 -3.67 -17.98 21.85
N LEU A 159 -4.31 -18.17 20.69
CA LEU A 159 -5.77 -18.29 20.59
C LEU A 159 -6.30 -19.52 21.33
N ASP A 160 -5.51 -20.60 21.42
CA ASP A 160 -5.94 -21.81 22.14
C ASP A 160 -6.02 -21.56 23.64
N GLN A 161 -5.11 -20.74 24.17
CA GLN A 161 -5.13 -20.31 25.56
C GLN A 161 -6.32 -19.37 25.80
N ALA A 162 -6.50 -18.37 24.95
CA ALA A 162 -7.63 -17.45 25.06
C ALA A 162 -8.99 -18.17 25.02
N LEU A 163 -9.13 -19.24 24.22
CA LEU A 163 -10.35 -20.06 24.20
C LEU A 163 -10.58 -20.81 25.52
N ARG A 164 -9.52 -21.33 26.16
CA ARG A 164 -9.64 -22.01 27.47
C ARG A 164 -10.04 -21.04 28.57
N ASP A 165 -9.47 -19.85 28.52
CA ASP A 165 -9.73 -18.77 29.47
C ASP A 165 -11.01 -17.99 29.12
N LYS A 166 -11.75 -18.42 28.09
CA LYS A 166 -13.00 -17.81 27.60
C LYS A 166 -12.87 -16.31 27.32
N GLY A 167 -11.71 -15.89 26.82
CA GLY A 167 -11.41 -14.49 26.52
C GLY A 167 -11.17 -13.60 27.73
N GLN A 168 -11.07 -14.15 28.95
CA GLN A 168 -10.71 -13.36 30.13
C GLN A 168 -9.29 -12.80 29.99
N ASP A 169 -9.12 -11.54 30.42
CA ASP A 169 -7.85 -10.79 30.41
C ASP A 169 -7.14 -10.74 29.04
N CYS A 170 -7.90 -10.90 27.95
CA CYS A 170 -7.37 -10.88 26.60
C CYS A 170 -7.41 -9.46 26.00
N THR A 171 -6.30 -9.03 25.43
CA THR A 171 -6.25 -7.80 24.64
C THR A 171 -6.60 -8.09 23.18
N VAL A 172 -7.27 -7.15 22.52
CA VAL A 172 -7.53 -7.23 21.08
C VAL A 172 -6.22 -7.29 20.27
N PHE A 173 -6.23 -7.98 19.14
CA PHE A 173 -5.18 -7.84 18.15
C PHE A 173 -5.19 -6.45 17.56
N THR A 174 -4.03 -5.82 17.52
CA THR A 174 -3.83 -4.53 16.89
C THR A 174 -2.79 -4.66 15.79
N VAL A 175 -2.89 -3.79 14.79
CA VAL A 175 -1.81 -3.66 13.80
C VAL A 175 -0.61 -3.00 14.52
N PRO A 176 0.62 -3.53 14.37
CA PRO A 176 1.80 -2.93 14.97
C PRO A 176 1.95 -1.45 14.57
N GLN A 177 2.46 -0.63 15.50
CA GLN A 177 2.85 0.74 15.21
C GLN A 177 3.96 0.74 14.12
N GLY A 178 3.95 1.71 13.20
CA GLY A 178 4.92 1.75 12.08
C GLY A 178 4.37 1.27 10.73
N VAL A 179 3.19 0.65 10.72
CA VAL A 179 2.63 0.00 9.53
C VAL A 179 1.74 0.98 8.76
N LEU A 180 2.34 1.64 7.76
CA LEU A 180 1.68 2.60 6.85
C LEU A 180 1.69 2.10 5.41
N TYR A 181 0.72 2.54 4.61
CA TYR A 181 0.81 2.42 3.16
C TYR A 181 1.94 3.31 2.65
N ARG A 182 2.83 2.74 1.85
CA ARG A 182 3.97 3.40 1.24
C ARG A 182 3.83 3.44 -0.28
N PRO A 183 4.25 4.54 -0.93
CA PRO A 183 4.34 4.57 -2.38
C PRO A 183 5.38 3.55 -2.86
N ALA A 184 5.14 2.95 -4.02
CA ALA A 184 6.09 1.99 -4.59
C ALA A 184 7.45 2.66 -4.86
N GLU A 185 8.55 2.06 -4.38
CA GLU A 185 9.89 2.63 -4.52
C GLU A 185 10.26 2.98 -5.96
N SER A 186 9.83 2.16 -6.93
CA SER A 186 10.07 2.39 -8.35
C SER A 186 9.41 3.69 -8.83
N LYS A 187 8.21 4.00 -8.33
CA LYS A 187 7.49 5.24 -8.66
C LYS A 187 8.17 6.46 -8.03
N VAL A 188 8.66 6.34 -6.80
CA VAL A 188 9.41 7.40 -6.11
C VAL A 188 10.76 7.65 -6.81
N LYS A 189 11.50 6.60 -7.18
CA LYS A 189 12.79 6.72 -7.90
C LYS A 189 12.61 7.37 -9.27
N ASN A 190 11.57 6.99 -10.01
CA ASN A 190 11.27 7.53 -11.34
C ASN A 190 10.61 8.92 -11.30
N ALA A 191 10.17 9.40 -10.14
CA ALA A 191 9.68 10.76 -9.98
C ALA A 191 10.80 11.81 -10.23
N LYS A 192 12.05 11.48 -9.93
CA LYS A 192 13.19 12.39 -10.18
C LYS A 192 13.35 12.63 -11.69
N LYS A 193 13.37 13.91 -12.10
CA LYS A 193 13.51 14.29 -13.52
C LYS A 193 14.86 13.79 -14.02
N LYS A 194 14.86 12.79 -14.89
CA LYS A 194 16.07 12.31 -15.56
C LYS A 194 16.23 13.12 -16.84
N ASP A 195 17.35 13.83 -16.96
CA ASP A 195 17.68 14.55 -18.18
C ASP A 195 18.14 13.55 -19.25
N TYR A 196 17.19 13.10 -20.08
CA TYR A 196 17.45 12.14 -21.15
C TYR A 196 18.00 12.81 -22.42
N LEU A 197 17.80 14.11 -22.59
CA LEU A 197 18.15 14.83 -23.82
C LEU A 197 19.45 15.62 -23.69
N GLY A 198 19.91 15.93 -22.48
CA GLY A 198 21.00 16.88 -22.28
C GLY A 198 20.64 18.27 -22.84
N ASN A 199 21.64 19.16 -22.93
CA ASN A 199 21.46 20.44 -23.59
C ASN A 199 21.27 20.22 -25.10
N SER A 200 20.07 20.49 -25.61
CA SER A 200 19.78 20.50 -27.04
C SER A 200 20.67 21.53 -27.74
N LYS A 201 21.63 21.07 -28.55
CA LYS A 201 22.39 21.92 -29.46
C LYS A 201 21.58 22.12 -30.74
N VAL A 202 21.15 23.35 -30.99
CA VAL A 202 20.60 23.76 -32.30
C VAL A 202 21.79 23.88 -33.24
N ILE A 203 21.87 23.00 -34.24
CA ILE A 203 22.83 23.12 -35.33
C ILE A 203 22.13 23.88 -36.45
N ALA A 204 22.50 25.15 -36.65
CA ALA A 204 22.02 25.91 -37.79
C ALA A 204 22.83 25.53 -39.04
N ALA A 205 22.15 25.09 -40.08
CA ALA A 205 22.71 24.87 -41.40
C ALA A 205 23.20 26.21 -41.97
N LEU A 206 24.51 26.37 -42.17
CA LEU A 206 25.13 27.58 -42.71
C LEU A 206 25.35 27.48 -44.24
N ASP A 207 25.21 26.29 -44.83
CA ASP A 207 25.53 26.05 -46.24
C ASP A 207 24.29 25.62 -47.04
N ALA A 208 24.20 26.03 -48.30
CA ALA A 208 23.06 25.73 -49.18
C ALA A 208 22.94 24.23 -49.53
N LYS A 209 23.98 23.44 -49.24
CA LYS A 209 23.99 21.96 -49.35
C LYS A 209 23.37 21.25 -48.15
N ASP A 210 23.14 21.95 -47.03
CA ASP A 210 22.50 21.42 -45.82
C ASP A 210 20.97 21.55 -45.86
N ALA A 211 20.39 21.87 -47.02
CA ALA A 211 18.94 21.91 -47.25
C ALA A 211 18.33 20.49 -47.30
N PHE A 212 18.46 19.74 -46.21
CA PHE A 212 17.84 18.44 -46.02
C PHE A 212 16.70 18.55 -45.00
N SER A 213 15.47 18.28 -45.43
CA SER A 213 14.24 18.41 -44.62
C SER A 213 13.82 17.12 -43.90
N GLY A 214 14.72 16.14 -43.75
CA GLY A 214 14.44 14.86 -43.08
C GLY A 214 15.01 14.73 -41.66
N PHE A 215 14.41 13.86 -40.83
CA PHE A 215 14.84 13.58 -39.46
C PHE A 215 16.13 12.73 -39.44
N GLN A 216 17.29 13.36 -39.19
CA GLN A 216 18.63 12.72 -39.19
C GLN A 216 19.03 12.03 -37.87
N GLY A 217 18.10 11.71 -36.97
CA GLY A 217 18.44 11.13 -35.65
C GLY A 217 19.22 9.80 -35.68
N LYS A 218 19.17 9.06 -36.80
CA LYS A 218 19.79 7.73 -36.93
C LYS A 218 21.23 7.75 -37.47
N SER A 219 21.59 8.75 -38.27
CA SER A 219 22.90 8.83 -38.93
C SER A 219 24.00 9.37 -38.01
N ALA A 220 23.67 10.25 -37.07
CA ALA A 220 24.63 10.77 -36.09
C ALA A 220 25.16 9.68 -35.12
N TRP A 221 24.33 8.68 -34.80
CA TRP A 221 24.72 7.56 -33.93
C TRP A 221 25.69 6.58 -34.61
N GLN A 222 25.62 6.40 -35.93
CA GLN A 222 26.53 5.52 -36.66
C GLN A 222 27.94 6.12 -36.81
N VAL A 223 28.05 7.45 -36.97
CA VAL A 223 29.35 8.13 -37.10
C VAL A 223 30.13 8.11 -35.78
N GLN A 224 29.44 8.06 -34.63
CA GLN A 224 30.08 8.04 -33.32
C GLN A 224 30.60 6.65 -32.90
N MET A 225 30.14 5.57 -33.55
CA MET A 225 30.67 4.21 -33.35
C MET A 225 31.84 3.84 -34.28
N SER A 226 32.12 4.62 -35.33
CA SER A 226 33.23 4.39 -36.25
C SER A 226 34.48 5.16 -35.82
N GLY A 227 35.01 4.84 -34.64
CA GLY A 227 36.45 4.96 -34.36
C GLY A 227 37.20 3.78 -35.00
N PRO A 228 38.53 3.84 -35.18
CA PRO A 228 39.25 3.02 -36.15
C PRO A 228 39.02 1.53 -35.94
N THR A 229 38.58 0.91 -37.03
CA THR A 229 38.31 -0.50 -37.24
C THR A 229 39.50 -1.39 -36.85
N ASN A 230 39.26 -2.33 -35.95
CA ASN A 230 39.92 -3.64 -35.99
C ASN A 230 38.81 -4.69 -36.13
N VAL A 231 38.36 -4.90 -37.38
CA VAL A 231 37.22 -5.78 -37.68
C VAL A 231 37.74 -7.20 -37.84
N ALA A 232 37.49 -8.04 -36.83
CA ALA A 232 37.34 -9.47 -37.08
C ALA A 232 35.95 -9.67 -37.68
N ALA A 233 35.90 -10.26 -38.88
CA ALA A 233 34.67 -10.53 -39.61
C ALA A 233 33.73 -11.44 -38.79
N VAL A 234 32.45 -11.05 -38.70
CA VAL A 234 31.37 -11.91 -38.21
C VAL A 234 30.42 -12.14 -39.39
N GLU A 235 30.21 -13.41 -39.72
CA GLU A 235 29.37 -13.89 -40.82
C GLU A 235 27.91 -13.41 -40.72
N GLU A 236 27.33 -13.07 -41.86
CA GLU A 236 25.92 -12.69 -41.99
C GLU A 236 24.98 -13.90 -41.83
N PRO A 237 23.80 -13.75 -41.21
CA PRO A 237 22.81 -14.82 -41.14
C PRO A 237 22.04 -14.96 -42.46
N ARG A 238 21.88 -16.22 -42.90
CA ARG A 238 21.14 -16.60 -44.12
C ARG A 238 19.66 -16.17 -44.09
N PRO A 239 19.09 -15.75 -45.23
CA PRO A 239 17.68 -15.37 -45.32
C PRO A 239 16.75 -16.59 -45.24
N MET A 240 15.68 -16.46 -44.44
CA MET A 240 14.60 -17.46 -44.38
C MET A 240 13.63 -17.26 -45.54
N THR A 241 13.44 -18.30 -46.35
CA THR A 241 12.40 -18.36 -47.39
C THR A 241 11.05 -18.76 -46.77
N PRO A 242 9.91 -18.21 -47.23
CA PRO A 242 8.59 -18.59 -46.75
C PRO A 242 8.15 -19.95 -47.34
N PRO A 243 7.34 -20.75 -46.61
CA PRO A 243 6.85 -22.02 -47.13
C PRO A 243 5.70 -21.81 -48.13
N VAL A 244 5.71 -22.61 -49.19
CA VAL A 244 4.62 -22.72 -50.18
C VAL A 244 3.65 -23.81 -49.71
N ALA A 245 2.36 -23.47 -49.75
CA ALA A 245 1.12 -24.27 -49.64
C ALA A 245 1.16 -25.60 -48.86
#